data_AF-A0A060BQK6-F1
#
_entry.id   AF-A0A060BQK6-F1
#
_cell.length_a   1.000
_cell.length_b   1.000
_cell.length_c   1.000
_cell.angle_alpha   90.00
_cell.angle_beta   90.00
_cell.angle_gamma   90.00
#
_symmetry.space_group_name_H-M   'P 1'
#
loop_
_entity.id
_entity.type
_entity.pdbx_description
1 polymer ?
#
loop_
_entity_poly.entity_id
_entity_poly.type
_entity_poly.pdbx_seq_one_letter_code
_entity_poly.pdbx_strand_id
1 'polypeptide(L)'
;VITDTAEYHFRAWKALAEEIGINGVDRQFNEQLKGVSREDSLQKILDLADKKVSAEEFKELAKRKNDNYVKMIQDVSPADVYPGILQLLKDLRSNKIKIA
;
A
#
# COMPACT_ATOMS: atom_id res chain seq x y z
N VAL A 1 -4.48 -7.01 -7.04
CA VAL A 1 -5.26 -7.45 -8.23
C VAL A 1 -6.73 -7.66 -7.93
N ILE A 2 -7.14 -8.12 -6.73
CA ILE A 2 -8.56 -8.40 -6.41
C ILE A 2 -9.42 -7.12 -6.30
N THR A 3 -8.82 -6.04 -5.80
CA THR A 3 -9.43 -4.72 -5.61
C THR A 3 -8.32 -3.66 -5.72
N ASP A 4 -8.68 -2.38 -5.79
CA ASP A 4 -7.72 -1.28 -5.87
C ASP A 4 -7.20 -0.82 -4.49
N THR A 5 -6.39 -1.66 -3.85
CA THR A 5 -5.67 -1.25 -2.63
C THR A 5 -4.42 -0.42 -2.91
N ALA A 6 -3.99 -0.32 -4.17
CA ALA A 6 -2.79 0.41 -4.56
C ALA A 6 -2.98 1.92 -4.34
N GLU A 7 -4.16 2.46 -4.64
CA GLU A 7 -4.50 3.85 -4.38
C GLU A 7 -4.43 4.19 -2.88
N TYR A 8 -4.90 3.28 -2.01
CA TYR A 8 -4.83 3.48 -0.56
C TYR A 8 -3.40 3.43 -0.04
N HIS A 9 -2.55 2.56 -0.59
CA HIS A 9 -1.12 2.56 -0.25
C HIS A 9 -0.43 3.86 -0.66
N PHE A 10 -0.70 4.36 -1.86
CA PHE A 10 -0.17 5.64 -2.33
C PHE A 10 -0.55 6.77 -1.37
N ARG A 11 -1.85 6.91 -1.07
CA ARG A 11 -2.33 7.99 -0.18
C ARG A 11 -1.73 7.91 1.21
N ALA A 12 -1.64 6.71 1.79
CA ALA A 12 -1.05 6.50 3.11
C ALA A 12 0.45 6.84 3.14
N TRP A 13 1.20 6.50 2.09
CA TRP A 13 2.62 6.88 1.97
C TRP A 13 2.81 8.36 1.74
N LYS A 14 1.99 8.97 0.88
CA LYS A 14 2.02 10.42 0.63
C LYS A 14 1.74 11.21 1.90
N ALA A 15 0.71 10.83 2.67
CA ALA A 15 0.41 11.46 3.95
C ALA A 15 1.58 11.36 4.94
N LEU A 16 2.19 10.17 5.07
CA LEU A 16 3.37 10.02 5.94
C LEU A 16 4.53 10.92 5.46
N ALA A 17 4.80 10.95 4.16
CA ALA A 17 5.89 11.75 3.60
C ALA A 17 5.69 13.25 3.89
N GLU A 18 4.48 13.77 3.67
CA GLU A 18 4.12 15.14 3.99
C GLU A 18 4.29 15.45 5.49
N GLU A 19 3.89 14.54 6.39
CA GLU A 19 4.07 14.68 7.84
C GLU A 19 5.55 14.82 8.25
N ILE A 20 6.45 14.09 7.60
CA ILE A 20 7.89 14.11 7.92
C ILE A 20 8.69 15.11 7.07
N GLY A 21 8.00 15.97 6.32
CA GLY A 21 8.58 17.04 5.50
C GLY A 21 9.23 16.56 4.20
N ILE A 22 8.87 15.38 3.70
CA ILE A 22 9.34 14.82 2.44
C ILE A 22 8.32 15.12 1.35
N ASN A 23 8.73 15.96 0.40
CA ASN A 23 7.96 16.25 -0.81
C ASN A 23 8.44 15.35 -1.95
N GLY A 24 7.59 15.13 -2.97
CA GLY A 24 7.95 14.36 -4.16
C GLY A 24 7.46 12.90 -4.19
N VAL A 25 6.70 12.48 -3.17
CA VAL A 25 5.92 11.22 -3.25
C VAL A 25 4.66 11.46 -4.09
N ASP A 26 4.87 11.59 -5.40
CA ASP A 26 3.82 11.75 -6.40
C ASP A 26 3.44 10.41 -7.06
N ARG A 27 2.53 10.45 -8.04
CA ARG A 27 2.09 9.22 -8.74
C ARG A 27 3.22 8.57 -9.54
N GLN A 28 4.17 9.35 -10.07
CA GLN A 28 5.29 8.84 -10.83
C GLN A 28 6.29 8.12 -9.91
N PHE A 29 6.60 8.71 -8.76
CA PHE A 29 7.42 8.07 -7.73
C PHE A 29 6.74 6.81 -7.18
N ASN A 30 5.42 6.85 -6.95
CA ASN A 30 4.66 5.71 -6.43
C ASN A 30 4.74 4.46 -7.31
N GLU A 31 4.95 4.58 -8.62
CA GLU A 31 5.20 3.42 -9.49
C GLU A 31 6.40 2.59 -9.01
N GLN A 32 7.42 3.24 -8.43
CA GLN A 32 8.60 2.57 -7.88
C GLN A 32 8.33 1.84 -6.54
N LEU A 33 7.18 2.09 -5.91
CA LEU A 33 6.77 1.48 -4.65
C LEU A 33 5.80 0.31 -4.86
N LYS A 34 5.24 0.15 -6.06
CA LYS A 34 4.30 -0.93 -6.36
C LYS A 34 4.99 -2.30 -6.30
N GLY A 35 4.42 -3.20 -5.50
CA GLY A 35 4.95 -4.55 -5.33
C GLY A 35 6.20 -4.65 -4.46
N VAL A 36 6.66 -3.55 -3.87
CA VAL A 36 7.80 -3.51 -2.97
C VAL A 36 7.33 -3.71 -1.52
N SER A 37 8.20 -4.24 -0.65
CA SER A 37 7.88 -4.41 0.78
C SER A 37 7.62 -3.06 1.46
N ARG A 38 6.99 -3.09 2.64
CA ARG A 38 6.71 -1.87 3.43
C ARG A 38 7.99 -1.18 3.88
N GLU A 39 8.99 -1.96 4.28
CA GLU A 39 10.27 -1.45 4.77
C GLU A 39 11.03 -0.80 3.62
N ASP A 40 11.17 -1.49 2.49
CA ASP A 40 11.81 -0.94 1.30
C ASP A 40 11.09 0.29 0.77
N SER A 41 9.75 0.33 0.85
CA SER A 41 8.97 1.50 0.46
C SER A 41 9.28 2.71 1.34
N LEU A 42 9.34 2.52 2.66
CA LEU A 42 9.73 3.59 3.58
C LEU A 42 11.16 4.03 3.32
N GLN A 43 12.08 3.09 3.09
CA GLN A 43 13.47 3.41 2.77
C GLN A 43 13.57 4.26 1.50
N LYS A 44 12.89 3.88 0.41
CA LYS A 44 12.85 4.68 -0.83
C LYS A 44 12.31 6.09 -0.62
N ILE A 45 11.30 6.25 0.23
CA ILE A 45 10.73 7.57 0.56
C ILE A 45 11.74 8.41 1.35
N LEU A 46 12.46 7.81 2.30
CA LEU A 46 13.52 8.50 3.05
C LEU A 46 14.69 8.89 2.15
N ASP A 47 15.09 8.01 1.24
CA ASP A 47 16.16 8.23 0.27
C ASP A 47 15.83 9.40 -0.68
N LEU A 48 14.55 9.63 -1.00
CA LEU A 48 14.10 10.76 -1.83
C LEU A 48 14.52 12.13 -1.26
N ALA A 49 14.70 12.23 0.06
CA ALA A 49 15.10 13.44 0.76
C ALA A 49 16.46 13.30 1.47
N ASP A 50 17.24 12.26 1.15
CA ASP A 50 18.49 11.90 1.83
C ASP A 50 18.34 11.85 3.38
N LYS A 51 17.13 11.53 3.86
CA LYS A 51 16.79 11.58 5.28
C LYS A 51 17.21 10.28 5.97
N LYS A 52 17.96 10.40 7.05
CA LYS A 52 18.30 9.27 7.92
C LYS A 52 17.51 9.34 9.21
N VAL A 53 16.98 8.19 9.64
CA VAL A 53 16.21 8.02 10.87
C VAL A 53 16.81 6.87 11.67
N SER A 54 16.55 6.81 12.98
CA SER A 54 16.98 5.65 13.78
C SER A 54 16.14 4.41 13.43
N ALA A 55 16.59 3.23 13.88
CA ALA A 55 15.81 2.01 13.71
C ALA A 55 14.46 2.07 14.43
N GLU A 56 14.42 2.69 15.61
CA GLU A 56 13.20 2.92 16.39
C GLU A 56 12.23 3.84 15.66
N GLU A 57 12.73 4.97 15.14
CA GLU A 57 11.93 5.93 14.38
C GLU A 57 11.41 5.30 13.08
N PHE A 58 12.25 4.54 12.36
CA PHE A 58 11.83 3.80 11.16
C PHE A 58 10.66 2.87 11.45
N LYS A 59 10.73 2.10 12.54
CA LYS A 59 9.67 1.18 12.96
C LYS A 59 8.39 1.94 13.32
N GLU A 60 8.53 3.10 13.98
CA GLU A 60 7.40 3.95 14.33
C GLU A 60 6.70 4.51 13.10
N LEU A 61 7.45 5.02 12.12
CA LEU A 61 6.93 5.53 10.85
C LEU A 61 6.22 4.45 10.04
N ALA A 62 6.82 3.26 9.94
CA ALA A 62 6.20 2.11 9.28
C ALA A 62 4.87 1.71 9.96
N LYS A 63 4.84 1.72 11.30
CA LYS A 63 3.62 1.47 12.06
C LYS A 63 2.57 2.55 11.83
N ARG A 64 2.95 3.82 11.89
CA ARG A 64 2.03 4.96 11.71
C ARG A 64 1.36 4.93 10.35
N LYS A 65 2.13 4.69 9.28
CA LYS A 65 1.57 4.51 7.93
C LYS A 65 0.64 3.31 7.85
N ASN A 66 0.98 2.21 8.51
CA ASN A 66 0.13 1.02 8.53
C ASN A 66 -1.21 1.30 9.24
N ASP A 67 -1.17 1.97 10.39
CA ASP A 67 -2.37 2.33 11.15
C ASP A 67 -3.27 3.26 10.34
N ASN A 68 -2.69 4.22 9.61
CA ASN A 68 -3.43 5.06 8.67
C ASN A 68 -4.05 4.23 7.54
N TYR A 69 -3.26 3.39 6.86
CA TYR A 69 -3.75 2.51 5.80
C TYR A 69 -4.91 1.62 6.26
N VAL A 70 -4.80 0.99 7.44
CA VAL A 70 -5.86 0.15 8.02
C VAL A 70 -7.15 0.94 8.24
N LYS A 71 -7.06 2.18 8.71
CA LYS A 71 -8.21 3.07 8.84
C LYS A 71 -8.85 3.39 7.49
N MET A 72 -8.04 3.68 6.46
CA MET A 72 -8.55 4.03 5.13
C MET A 72 -9.28 2.88 4.43
N ILE A 73 -8.91 1.63 4.71
CA ILE A 73 -9.55 0.46 4.11
C ILE A 73 -10.73 -0.09 4.93
N GLN A 74 -11.11 0.55 6.04
CA GLN A 74 -12.26 0.08 6.84
C GLN A 74 -13.58 0.11 6.06
N ASP A 75 -13.69 1.03 5.10
CA ASP A 75 -14.89 1.18 4.27
C ASP A 75 -14.87 0.28 3.03
N VAL A 76 -13.80 -0.50 2.81
CA VAL A 76 -13.73 -1.45 1.69
C VAL A 76 -14.75 -2.55 1.88
N SER A 77 -15.56 -2.77 0.86
CA SER A 77 -16.72 -3.64 0.86
C SER A 77 -16.68 -4.63 -0.31
N PRO A 78 -17.61 -5.62 -0.37
CA PRO A 78 -17.74 -6.49 -1.54
C PRO A 78 -17.99 -5.74 -2.85
N ALA A 79 -18.48 -4.50 -2.81
CA ALA A 79 -18.69 -3.68 -4.01
C ALA A 79 -17.37 -3.21 -4.64
N ASP A 80 -16.27 -3.19 -3.88
CA ASP A 80 -14.95 -2.74 -4.33
C ASP A 80 -14.14 -3.87 -4.99
N VAL A 81 -14.69 -5.09 -5.05
CA VAL A 81 -14.10 -6.20 -5.80
C VAL A 81 -14.16 -5.88 -7.29
N TYR A 82 -13.03 -6.03 -7.99
CA TYR A 82 -13.01 -5.72 -9.41
C TYR A 82 -13.99 -6.61 -10.20
N PRO A 83 -14.60 -6.05 -11.28
CA PRO A 83 -15.48 -6.80 -12.15
C PRO A 83 -14.86 -8.13 -12.61
N GLY A 84 -15.64 -9.21 -12.54
CA GLY A 84 -15.22 -10.54 -12.98
C GLY A 84 -14.40 -11.35 -11.98
N ILE A 85 -13.76 -10.74 -10.97
CA ILE A 85 -12.94 -11.49 -9.98
C ILE A 85 -13.80 -12.46 -9.17
N LEU A 86 -14.95 -12.00 -8.66
CA LEU A 86 -15.85 -12.87 -7.89
C LEU A 86 -16.36 -14.05 -8.73
N GLN A 87 -16.64 -13.82 -10.02
CA GLN A 87 -17.09 -14.88 -10.92
C GLN A 87 -15.95 -15.88 -11.20
N LEU A 88 -14.75 -15.39 -11.52
CA LEU A 88 -13.56 -16.22 -11.73
C LEU A 88 -13.29 -17.13 -10.52
N LEU A 89 -13.34 -16.60 -9.29
CA LEU A 89 -13.10 -17.38 -8.07
C LEU A 89 -14.15 -18.49 -7.88
N LYS A 90 -15.41 -18.23 -8.24
CA LYS A 90 -16.49 -19.25 -8.21
C LYS A 90 -16.21 -20.35 -9.24
N ASP A 91 -15.82 -19.97 -10.45
CA ASP A 91 -15.56 -20.91 -11.54
C ASP A 91 -14.36 -21.81 -11.23
N LEU A 92 -13.26 -21.24 -10.72
CA LEU A 92 -12.08 -22.00 -10.30
C LEU A 92 -12.43 -23.02 -9.20
N ARG A 93 -13.22 -22.62 -8.20
CA ARG A 93 -13.69 -23.53 -7.15
C ARG A 93 -14.57 -24.66 -7.70
N SER A 94 -15.49 -24.34 -8.60
CA SER A 94 -16.35 -25.35 -9.25
C SER A 94 -15.52 -26.41 -9.99
N ASN A 95 -14.43 -25.98 -10.63
CA ASN A 95 -13.49 -26.84 -11.34
C ASN A 95 -12.42 -27.49 -10.43
N LYS A 96 -12.54 -27.38 -9.10
CA LYS A 96 -11.57 -27.90 -8.12
C LYS A 96 -10.13 -27.40 -8.32
N ILE A 97 -9.97 -26.23 -8.93
CA ILE A 97 -8.69 -25.56 -9.10
C ILE A 97 -8.33 -24.84 -7.79
N LYS A 98 -7.09 -25.00 -7.33
CA LYS A 98 -6.59 -24.36 -6.10
C LYS A 98 -6.41 -22.85 -6.32
N ILE A 99 -6.69 -22.06 -5.28
CA ILE A 99 -6.57 -20.60 -5.25
C ILE A 99 -5.71 -20.25 -4.01
N ALA A 100 -4.75 -19.34 -4.16
CA ALA A 100 -3.86 -18.85 -3.10
C ALA A 100 -3.77 -17.32 -3.15
#